data_AF-A0A949ZXU7-F1
#
_entry.id   AF-A0A949ZXU7-F1
#
_cell.length_a   1.000
_cell.length_b   1.000
_cell.length_c   1.000
_cell.angle_alpha   90.00
_cell.angle_beta   90.00
_cell.angle_gamma   90.00
#
_symmetry.space_group_name_H-M   'P 1'
#
loop_
_entity.id
_entity.type
_entity.pdbx_description
1 polymer ?
#
loop_
_entity_poly.entity_id
_entity_poly.type
_entity_poly.pdbx_seq_one_letter_code
_entity_poly.pdbx_strand_id
1 'polypeptide(L)'
;MAILRGMSPDEMTWVLREDRVPAERHHRETRWAQAGWLLDELRFVWREAQDEATAAYEHWSRTGSREAYAVYVAARDRAEAGEDALGHWHAGQ
;
A
#
# COMPACT_ATOMS: atom_id res chain seq x y z
N MET A 1 39.63 17.18 26.78
CA MET A 1 38.63 18.18 26.35
C MET A 1 39.36 19.45 25.92
N ALA A 2 39.65 19.60 24.62
CA ALA A 2 39.93 20.88 23.93
C ALA A 2 40.62 20.63 22.57
N ILE A 3 39.86 20.55 21.48
CA ILE A 3 40.37 20.85 20.13
C ILE A 3 39.26 21.59 19.37
N LEU A 4 39.05 22.87 19.71
CA LEU A 4 38.25 23.79 18.91
C LEU A 4 38.88 25.18 19.00
N ARG A 5 40.07 25.34 18.43
CA ARG A 5 40.71 26.65 18.27
C ARG A 5 41.35 26.71 16.89
N GLY A 6 40.55 27.06 15.88
CA GLY A 6 41.05 27.22 14.51
C GLY A 6 40.03 27.16 13.39
N MET A 7 38.74 26.88 13.66
CA MET A 7 37.71 26.85 12.61
C MET A 7 37.12 28.25 12.39
N SER A 8 37.19 28.74 11.16
CA SER A 8 36.60 30.05 10.79
C SER A 8 35.06 29.95 10.76
N PRO A 9 34.31 31.04 10.99
CA PRO A 9 32.83 31.02 10.92
C PRO A 9 32.27 30.49 9.58
N ASP A 10 32.98 30.72 8.48
CA ASP A 10 32.65 30.15 7.16
C ASP A 10 32.87 28.63 7.08
N GLU A 11 33.86 28.08 7.79
CA GLU A 11 34.06 26.62 7.88
C GLU A 11 33.04 25.95 8.79
N MET A 12 32.64 26.61 9.88
CA MET A 12 31.50 26.16 10.70
C MET A 12 30.17 26.16 9.94
N THR A 13 30.03 27.03 8.94
CA THR A 13 28.83 27.09 8.09
C THR A 13 28.72 25.88 7.16
N TRP A 14 29.83 25.29 6.71
CA TRP A 14 29.81 24.09 5.88
C TRP A 14 29.47 22.83 6.68
N VAL A 15 30.05 22.65 7.85
CA VAL A 15 29.78 21.50 8.74
C VAL A 15 28.33 21.49 9.24
N LEU A 16 27.73 22.67 9.48
CA LEU A 16 26.31 22.80 9.84
C LEU A 16 25.35 22.72 8.64
N ARG A 17 25.87 22.75 7.41
CA ARG A 17 25.09 22.72 6.17
C ARG A 17 25.08 21.36 5.49
N GLU A 18 26.01 20.47 5.82
CA GLU A 18 26.07 19.10 5.29
C GLU A 18 25.27 18.05 6.08
N ASP A 19 24.60 18.43 7.18
CA ASP A 19 23.69 17.54 7.94
C ASP A 19 22.21 17.92 7.78
N ARG A 20 21.86 18.48 6.61
CA ARG A 20 20.47 18.72 6.21
C ARG A 20 20.20 18.11 4.85
N VAL A 21 20.41 16.80 4.73
CA VAL A 21 19.58 16.02 3.82
C VAL A 21 18.16 16.09 4.40
N PRO A 22 17.21 16.78 3.74
CA PRO A 22 15.99 17.18 4.40
C PRO A 22 15.16 15.94 4.73
N ALA A 23 14.60 15.89 5.94
CA ALA A 23 13.64 14.88 6.40
C ALA A 23 12.50 14.60 5.41
N GLU A 24 12.29 15.50 4.44
CA GLU A 24 11.44 15.36 3.26
C GLU A 24 11.77 14.15 2.38
N ARG A 25 13.05 13.79 2.18
CA ARG A 25 13.42 12.60 1.37
C ARG A 25 12.99 11.32 2.07
N HIS A 26 13.29 11.22 3.37
CA HIS A 26 12.92 10.06 4.17
C HIS A 26 11.39 9.95 4.30
N HIS A 27 10.66 11.08 4.42
CA HIS A 27 9.20 11.08 4.43
C HIS A 27 8.60 10.61 3.10
N ARG A 28 9.19 11.01 1.97
CA ARG A 28 8.76 10.60 0.63
C ARG A 28 9.03 9.12 0.38
N GLU A 29 10.19 8.61 0.80
CA GLU A 29 10.55 7.19 0.73
C GLU A 29 9.64 6.32 1.61
N THR A 30 9.37 6.74 2.84
CA THR A 30 8.44 6.01 3.72
C THR A 30 7.02 6.02 3.15
N ARG A 31 6.55 7.15 2.60
CA ARG A 31 5.21 7.25 1.99
C ARG A 31 5.08 6.38 0.75
N TRP A 32 6.12 6.28 -0.07
CA TRP A 32 6.12 5.42 -1.27
C TRP A 32 6.23 3.94 -0.94
N ALA A 33 7.02 3.56 0.07
CA ALA A 33 7.05 2.20 0.58
C ALA A 33 5.68 1.78 1.14
N GLN A 34 5.00 2.66 1.90
CA GLN A 34 3.64 2.43 2.38
C GLN A 34 2.62 2.32 1.24
N ALA A 35 2.74 3.17 0.21
CA ALA A 35 1.88 3.12 -0.97
C ALA A 35 2.04 1.81 -1.76
N GLY A 36 3.28 1.31 -1.87
CA GLY A 36 3.56 0.02 -2.50
C GLY A 36 2.96 -1.15 -1.72
N TRP A 37 3.10 -1.16 -0.39
CA TRP A 37 2.50 -2.19 0.46
C TRP A 37 0.97 -2.17 0.41
N LEU A 38 0.34 -0.99 0.47
CA LEU A 38 -1.11 -0.85 0.34
C LEU A 38 -1.64 -1.37 -1.00
N LEU A 39 -0.92 -1.12 -2.10
CA LEU A 39 -1.30 -1.65 -3.41
C LEU A 39 -1.16 -3.17 -3.48
N ASP A 40 -0.12 -3.74 -2.89
CA ASP A 40 0.08 -5.19 -2.84
C ASP A 40 -1.03 -5.87 -2.03
N GLU A 41 -1.36 -5.30 -0.87
CA GLU A 41 -2.44 -5.77 -0.01
C GLU A 41 -3.80 -5.68 -0.72
N LEU A 42 -4.09 -4.56 -1.40
CA LEU A 42 -5.32 -4.42 -2.19
C LEU A 42 -5.42 -5.47 -3.30
N ARG A 43 -4.32 -5.74 -4.00
CA ARG A 43 -4.27 -6.79 -5.03
C ARG A 43 -4.46 -8.18 -4.45
N PHE A 44 -3.85 -8.46 -3.30
CA PHE A 44 -3.99 -9.73 -2.60
C PHE A 44 -5.44 -9.95 -2.18
N VAL A 45 -6.06 -8.99 -1.50
CA VAL A 45 -7.46 -9.07 -1.04
C VAL A 45 -8.43 -9.19 -2.21
N TRP A 46 -8.23 -8.42 -3.29
CA TRP A 46 -9.04 -8.53 -4.51
C TRP A 46 -8.97 -9.94 -5.10
N ARG A 47 -7.76 -10.50 -5.22
CA ARG A 47 -7.56 -11.82 -5.81
C ARG A 47 -8.16 -12.93 -4.95
N GLU A 48 -7.94 -12.90 -3.63
CA GLU A 48 -8.55 -13.85 -2.70
C GLU A 48 -10.09 -13.83 -2.80
N ALA A 49 -10.69 -12.64 -2.89
CA ALA A 49 -12.14 -12.51 -3.04
C ALA A 49 -12.64 -13.08 -4.39
N GLN A 50 -11.88 -12.91 -5.48
CA GLN A 50 -12.20 -13.50 -6.79
C GLN A 50 -12.10 -15.03 -6.78
N ASP A 51 -11.05 -15.57 -6.15
CA ASP A 51 -10.86 -17.02 -6.02
C ASP A 51 -11.99 -17.63 -5.17
N GLU A 52 -12.38 -16.96 -4.08
CA GLU A 52 -13.51 -17.37 -3.23
C GLU A 52 -14.85 -17.29 -3.97
N ALA A 53 -15.10 -16.22 -4.74
CA ALA A 53 -16.31 -16.06 -5.55
C ALA A 53 -16.42 -17.17 -6.60
N THR A 54 -15.30 -17.50 -7.26
CA THR A 54 -15.23 -18.60 -8.25
C THR A 54 -15.57 -19.94 -7.60
N ALA A 55 -14.94 -20.27 -6.48
CA ALA A 55 -15.20 -21.51 -5.76
C ALA A 55 -16.66 -21.61 -5.26
N ALA A 56 -17.21 -20.52 -4.74
CA ALA A 56 -18.58 -20.46 -4.27
C ALA A 56 -19.59 -20.61 -5.43
N TYR A 57 -19.31 -20.00 -6.59
CA TYR A 57 -20.12 -20.16 -7.79
C TYR A 57 -20.12 -21.60 -8.30
N GLU A 58 -18.97 -22.27 -8.33
CA GLU A 58 -18.87 -23.67 -8.71
C GLU A 58 -19.62 -24.60 -7.74
N HIS A 59 -19.58 -24.28 -6.45
CA HIS A 59 -20.33 -25.01 -5.43
C HIS A 59 -21.83 -24.80 -5.58
N TRP A 60 -22.27 -23.55 -5.75
CA TRP A 60 -23.67 -23.23 -6.01
C TRP A 60 -24.17 -23.89 -7.30
N SER A 61 -23.40 -23.83 -8.39
CA SER A 61 -23.77 -24.44 -9.67
C SER A 61 -23.99 -25.95 -9.58
N ARG A 62 -23.31 -26.62 -8.64
CA ARG A 62 -23.49 -28.06 -8.38
C ARG A 62 -24.65 -28.38 -7.43
N THR A 63 -24.92 -27.50 -6.46
CA THR A 63 -25.86 -27.80 -5.36
C THR A 63 -27.22 -27.12 -5.52
N GLY A 64 -27.29 -25.99 -6.22
CA GLY A 64 -28.46 -25.12 -6.28
C GLY A 64 -28.86 -24.49 -4.93
N SER A 65 -28.02 -24.61 -3.90
CA SER A 65 -28.34 -24.17 -2.53
C SER A 65 -28.40 -22.65 -2.42
N ARG A 66 -29.36 -22.14 -1.64
CA ARG A 66 -29.49 -20.72 -1.35
C ARG A 66 -28.34 -20.21 -0.48
N GLU A 67 -27.83 -21.03 0.43
CA GLU A 67 -26.66 -20.72 1.25
C GLU A 67 -25.42 -20.55 0.37
N ALA A 68 -25.19 -21.47 -0.56
CA ALA A 68 -24.07 -21.39 -1.51
C ALA A 68 -24.14 -20.12 -2.38
N TYR A 69 -25.34 -19.74 -2.82
CA TYR A 69 -25.57 -18.50 -3.55
C TYR A 69 -25.26 -17.25 -2.70
N ALA A 70 -25.65 -17.25 -1.42
CA ALA A 70 -25.37 -16.12 -0.53
C ALA A 70 -23.85 -15.93 -0.29
N VAL A 71 -23.10 -17.03 -0.15
CA VAL A 71 -21.63 -16.98 -0.04
C VAL A 71 -21.01 -16.44 -1.33
N TYR A 72 -21.49 -16.90 -2.50
CA TYR A 72 -21.03 -16.38 -3.79
C TYR A 72 -21.25 -14.88 -3.93
N VAL A 73 -22.45 -14.38 -3.59
CA VAL A 73 -22.74 -12.93 -3.65
C VAL A 73 -21.83 -12.15 -2.70
N ALA A 74 -21.64 -12.61 -1.46
CA ALA A 74 -20.77 -11.91 -0.51
C ALA A 74 -19.30 -11.89 -0.93
N ALA A 75 -18.79 -12.96 -1.56
CA ALA A 75 -17.44 -13.00 -2.10
C ALA A 75 -17.30 -12.09 -3.34
N ARG A 76 -18.29 -12.11 -4.23
CA ARG A 76 -18.35 -11.25 -5.41
C ARG A 76 -18.39 -9.76 -5.03
N ASP A 77 -19.19 -9.38 -4.03
CA ASP A 77 -19.27 -7.99 -3.56
C ASP A 77 -17.91 -7.50 -3.04
N ARG A 78 -17.16 -8.36 -2.32
CA ARG A 78 -15.79 -8.06 -1.89
C ARG A 78 -14.84 -7.91 -3.06
N ALA A 79 -14.96 -8.74 -4.09
CA ALA A 79 -14.14 -8.65 -5.30
C ALA A 79 -14.41 -7.35 -6.07
N GLU A 80 -15.67 -6.95 -6.21
CA GLU A 80 -16.07 -5.70 -6.84
C GLU A 80 -15.54 -4.49 -6.06
N ALA A 81 -15.64 -4.50 -4.74
CA ALA A 81 -15.06 -3.46 -3.88
C ALA A 81 -13.53 -3.38 -4.02
N GLY A 82 -12.84 -4.52 -4.15
CA GLY A 82 -11.39 -4.56 -4.38
C GLY A 82 -11.01 -4.01 -5.75
N GLU A 83 -11.79 -4.31 -6.79
CA GLU A 83 -11.58 -3.81 -8.16
C GLU A 83 -11.79 -2.30 -8.23
N ASP A 84 -12.84 -1.79 -7.60
CA ASP A 84 -13.12 -0.36 -7.49
C ASP A 84 -11.96 0.37 -6.79
N ALA A 85 -11.51 -0.15 -5.63
CA ALA A 85 -10.37 0.42 -4.92
C ALA A 85 -9.07 0.44 -5.76
N LEU A 86 -8.80 -0.61 -6.53
CA LEU A 86 -7.67 -0.65 -7.47
C LEU A 86 -7.85 0.37 -8.60
N GLY A 87 -9.06 0.52 -9.12
CA GLY A 87 -9.41 1.52 -10.13
C GLY A 87 -9.16 2.94 -9.62
N HIS A 88 -9.64 3.26 -8.41
CA HIS A 88 -9.39 4.53 -7.73
C HIS A 88 -7.88 4.79 -7.53
N TRP A 89 -7.13 3.76 -7.14
CA TRP A 89 -5.68 3.86 -6.99
C TRP A 89 -4.95 4.16 -8.30
N HIS A 90 -5.37 3.52 -9.40
CA HIS A 90 -4.80 3.74 -10.73
C HIS A 90 -5.18 5.11 -11.32
N ALA A 91 -6.39 5.61 -11.05
CA ALA A 91 -6.85 6.92 -11.50
C ALA A 91 -6.25 8.10 -10.70
N GLY A 92 -5.72 7.84 -9.51
CA GLY A 92 -5.06 8.83 -8.65
C GLY A 92 -3.55 8.98 -8.88
N GLN A 93 -2.97 8.31 -9.88
CA GLN A 93 -1.55 8.46 -10.25
C GLN A 93 -1.30 9.62 -11.21
#